data_AF-A0A257QHG9-F1
#
_entry.id   AF-A0A257QHG9-F1
#
_cell.length_a   1.000
_cell.length_b   1.000
_cell.length_c   1.000
_cell.angle_alpha   90.00
_cell.angle_beta   90.00
_cell.angle_gamma   90.00
#
_symmetry.space_group_name_H-M   'P 1'
#
loop_
_entity.id
_entity.type
_entity.pdbx_description
1 polymer ?
#
loop_
_entity_poly.entity_id
_entity_poly.type
_entity_poly.pdbx_seq_one_letter_code
_entity_poly.pdbx_strand_id
1 'polypeptide(L)'
;MKRLSGLALRILDVQSTWLVTLMTLVWLAATTWTRPLILPDEGRYVGVAWSMLRLGDWWVPRLDGLPFFHKPPLFYWITALSMQVFGVNEWAARMSSVLSATFIVGLAFWFLKKQMGQRVAIFAALILATQPFLFGAAQYANLDMTVAAMISATVILAAQALFRAERGESYRALLALAYGFAALGFLSKGLIGIVLPGGIIFFWLVGRRRFDLLRRLFYWPAIGVFLA
;
A
#
# COMPACT_ATOMS: atom_id res chain seq x y z
N MET A 1 -21.92 -9.79 -32.03
CA MET A 1 -21.32 -9.08 -30.87
C MET A 1 -22.44 -8.39 -30.09
N LYS A 2 -22.83 -8.90 -28.92
CA LYS A 2 -23.92 -8.33 -28.11
C LYS A 2 -23.53 -6.92 -27.63
N ARG A 3 -24.39 -5.92 -27.88
CA ARG A 3 -24.25 -4.56 -27.33
C ARG A 3 -24.09 -4.67 -25.81
N LEU A 4 -22.97 -4.18 -25.28
CA LEU A 4 -22.79 -4.00 -23.84
C LEU A 4 -23.96 -3.13 -23.32
N SER A 5 -24.52 -3.50 -22.17
CA SER A 5 -25.62 -2.76 -21.56
C SER A 5 -25.20 -1.32 -21.24
N GLY A 6 -26.14 -0.37 -21.21
CA GLY A 6 -25.83 1.04 -20.93
C GLY A 6 -25.10 1.25 -19.59
N LEU A 7 -25.33 0.37 -18.62
CA LEU A 7 -24.60 0.36 -17.34
C LEU A 7 -23.12 -0.02 -17.51
N ALA A 8 -22.82 -1.02 -18.33
CA ALA A 8 -21.43 -1.43 -18.59
C ALA A 8 -20.65 -0.31 -19.28
N LEU A 9 -21.28 0.43 -20.19
CA LEU A 9 -20.67 1.61 -20.81
C LEU A 9 -20.38 2.71 -19.77
N ARG A 10 -21.32 3.01 -18.87
CA ARG A 10 -21.12 3.98 -17.79
C ARG A 10 -19.99 3.61 -16.83
N ILE A 11 -19.85 2.32 -16.49
CA ILE A 11 -18.75 1.84 -15.65
C ILE A 11 -17.42 2.05 -16.37
N LEU A 12 -17.35 1.73 -17.66
CA LEU A 12 -16.15 1.92 -18.48
C LEU A 12 -15.77 3.39 -18.68
N ASP A 13 -16.71 4.32 -18.44
CA ASP A 13 -16.49 5.76 -18.49
C ASP A 13 -16.01 6.37 -17.16
N VAL A 14 -15.86 5.57 -16.09
CA VAL A 14 -15.29 6.05 -14.82
C VAL A 14 -13.84 6.51 -14.99
N GLN A 15 -13.67 7.82 -14.94
CA GLN A 15 -12.37 8.49 -15.05
C GLN A 15 -11.69 8.68 -13.69
N SER A 16 -12.46 8.67 -12.61
CA SER A 16 -12.02 9.18 -11.33
C SER A 16 -11.28 8.13 -10.51
N THR A 17 -10.00 8.40 -10.22
CA THR A 17 -9.22 7.59 -9.28
C THR A 17 -9.84 7.59 -7.89
N TRP A 18 -10.32 8.75 -7.41
CA TRP A 18 -10.91 8.84 -6.07
C TRP A 18 -12.15 7.94 -5.93
N LEU A 19 -12.97 7.86 -6.98
CA LEU A 19 -14.19 7.07 -6.94
C LEU A 19 -13.87 5.57 -6.88
N VAL A 20 -12.91 5.11 -7.70
CA VAL A 20 -12.45 3.72 -7.69
C VAL A 20 -11.85 3.35 -6.34
N THR A 21 -11.03 4.23 -5.76
CA THR A 21 -10.45 4.05 -4.44
C THR A 21 -11.53 3.98 -3.36
N LEU A 22 -12.51 4.88 -3.38
CA LEU A 22 -13.61 4.89 -2.41
C LEU A 22 -14.50 3.64 -2.53
N MET A 23 -14.84 3.23 -3.75
CA MET A 23 -15.63 2.01 -3.98
C MET A 23 -14.87 0.77 -3.48
N THR A 24 -13.56 0.73 -3.68
CA THR A 24 -12.70 -0.35 -3.17
C THR A 24 -12.66 -0.34 -1.64
N LEU A 25 -12.54 0.84 -1.02
CA LEU A 25 -12.58 0.98 0.43
C LEU A 25 -13.88 0.45 1.00
N VAL A 26 -15.02 0.88 0.45
CA VAL A 26 -16.35 0.44 0.89
C VAL A 26 -16.49 -1.07 0.75
N TRP A 27 -16.09 -1.63 -0.40
CA TRP A 27 -16.13 -3.07 -0.65
C TRP A 27 -15.31 -3.86 0.37
N LEU A 28 -14.04 -3.49 0.58
CA LEU A 28 -13.15 -4.21 1.47
C LEU A 28 -13.52 -4.01 2.95
N ALA A 29 -13.96 -2.81 3.34
CA ALA A 29 -14.32 -2.53 4.74
C ALA A 29 -15.64 -3.19 5.16
N ALA A 30 -16.58 -3.40 4.23
CA ALA A 30 -17.96 -3.84 4.54
C ALA A 30 -18.07 -5.18 5.26
N THR A 31 -17.08 -6.07 5.12
CA THR A 31 -17.14 -7.44 5.64
C THR A 31 -16.16 -7.73 6.78
N THR A 32 -15.36 -6.74 7.18
CA THR A 32 -14.28 -6.92 8.17
C THR A 32 -14.78 -7.19 9.59
N TRP A 33 -16.04 -6.90 9.90
CA TRP A 33 -16.64 -7.14 11.22
C TRP A 33 -17.27 -8.54 11.36
N THR A 34 -17.37 -9.30 10.27
CA THR A 34 -18.17 -10.55 10.21
C THR A 34 -17.59 -11.71 11.01
N ARG A 35 -16.35 -11.59 11.50
CA ARG A 35 -15.66 -12.64 12.25
C ARG A 35 -14.75 -12.07 13.35
N PRO A 36 -14.52 -12.84 14.44
CA PRO A 36 -13.52 -12.48 15.44
C PRO A 36 -12.09 -12.49 14.87
N LEU A 37 -11.14 -11.97 15.63
CA LEU A 37 -9.71 -12.04 15.31
C LEU A 37 -9.21 -13.49 15.29
N ILE A 38 -8.42 -13.86 14.28
CA ILE A 38 -7.78 -15.16 14.16
C ILE A 38 -6.45 -15.15 14.92
N LEU A 39 -6.34 -16.08 15.87
CA LEU A 39 -5.11 -16.31 16.62
C LEU A 39 -4.16 -17.25 15.85
N PRO A 40 -2.83 -17.14 16.07
CA PRO A 40 -2.18 -16.19 16.98
C PRO A 40 -1.91 -14.81 16.36
N ASP A 41 -1.90 -14.68 15.03
CA ASP A 41 -1.29 -13.50 14.39
C ASP A 41 -2.12 -12.22 14.53
N GLU A 42 -3.43 -12.25 14.27
CA GLU A 42 -4.23 -11.03 14.42
C GLU A 42 -4.23 -10.59 15.89
N GLY A 43 -4.45 -11.51 16.83
CA GLY A 43 -4.41 -11.20 18.27
C GLY A 43 -3.09 -10.60 18.72
N ARG A 44 -1.96 -11.13 18.23
CA ARG A 44 -0.62 -10.62 18.55
C ARG A 44 -0.44 -9.18 18.08
N TYR A 45 -0.66 -8.90 16.79
CA TYR A 45 -0.35 -7.58 16.23
C TYR A 45 -1.37 -6.51 16.64
N VAL A 46 -2.64 -6.90 16.75
CA VAL A 46 -3.71 -6.05 17.28
C VAL A 46 -3.49 -5.77 18.76
N GLY A 47 -3.05 -6.77 19.55
CA GLY A 47 -2.72 -6.62 20.97
C GLY A 47 -1.59 -5.61 21.22
N VAL A 48 -0.58 -5.58 20.34
CA VAL A 48 0.47 -4.54 20.39
C VAL A 48 -0.10 -3.15 20.12
N ALA A 49 -0.89 -3.00 19.04
CA ALA A 49 -1.52 -1.72 18.71
C ALA A 49 -2.45 -1.23 19.83
N TRP A 50 -3.23 -2.14 20.42
CA TRP A 50 -4.10 -1.85 21.56
C TRP A 50 -3.31 -1.41 22.80
N SER A 51 -2.17 -2.05 23.08
CA SER A 51 -1.29 -1.67 24.19
C SER A 51 -0.71 -0.26 24.01
N MET A 52 -0.30 0.10 22.78
CA MET A 52 0.17 1.46 22.46
C MET A 52 -0.93 2.49 22.69
N LEU A 53 -2.15 2.21 22.24
CA LEU A 53 -3.30 3.08 22.46
C LEU A 53 -3.63 3.25 23.95
N ARG A 54 -3.68 2.15 24.70
CA ARG A 54 -4.06 2.15 26.12
C ARG A 54 -3.02 2.83 27.01
N LEU A 55 -1.73 2.64 26.72
CA LEU A 55 -0.63 3.18 27.52
C LEU A 55 -0.23 4.60 27.10
N GLY A 56 -0.60 5.02 25.88
CA GLY A 56 -0.12 6.28 25.29
C GLY A 56 1.37 6.26 24.92
N ASP A 57 2.03 5.10 25.00
CA ASP A 57 3.42 4.89 24.59
C ASP A 57 3.45 4.43 23.12
N TRP A 58 3.74 5.38 22.22
CA TRP A 58 3.82 5.12 20.78
C TRP A 58 5.20 4.67 20.32
N TRP A 59 6.18 4.59 21.23
CA TRP A 59 7.58 4.29 20.89
C TRP A 59 7.94 2.85 21.18
N VAL A 60 7.55 2.33 22.35
CA VAL A 60 7.89 0.96 22.77
C VAL A 60 6.70 0.03 22.52
N PRO A 61 6.71 -0.77 21.44
CA PRO A 61 5.68 -1.79 21.23
C PRO A 61 5.73 -2.81 22.38
N ARG A 62 4.56 -3.13 22.94
CA ARG A 62 4.43 -4.11 24.03
C ARG A 62 3.35 -5.14 23.70
N LEU A 63 3.61 -6.39 24.03
CA LEU A 63 2.64 -7.48 24.01
C LEU A 63 2.54 -8.03 25.43
N ASP A 64 1.34 -8.04 26.00
CA ASP A 64 1.08 -8.48 27.37
C ASP A 64 1.99 -7.80 28.42
N GLY A 65 2.26 -6.51 28.21
CA GLY A 65 3.11 -5.68 29.07
C GLY A 65 4.62 -5.77 28.81
N LEU A 66 5.08 -6.76 28.05
CA LEU A 66 6.49 -6.98 27.74
C LEU A 66 6.89 -6.30 26.42
N PRO A 67 8.11 -5.73 26.30
CA PRO A 67 8.59 -5.17 25.04
C PRO A 67 8.60 -6.19 23.89
N PHE A 68 8.12 -5.78 22.71
CA PHE A 68 7.96 -6.62 21.52
C PHE A 68 8.68 -6.01 20.30
N PHE A 69 10.01 -6.12 20.25
CA PHE A 69 10.85 -5.51 19.20
C PHE A 69 11.05 -6.38 17.96
N HIS A 70 10.04 -7.14 17.55
CA HIS A 70 10.15 -8.03 16.40
C HIS A 70 9.87 -7.33 15.06
N LYS A 71 9.09 -6.25 15.07
CA LYS A 71 8.68 -5.52 13.87
C LYS A 71 8.68 -4.01 14.13
N PRO A 72 9.03 -3.20 13.11
CA PRO A 72 8.86 -1.76 13.16
C PRO A 72 7.37 -1.33 13.29
N PRO A 73 7.10 -0.11 13.76
CA PRO A 73 5.80 0.21 14.36
C PRO A 73 4.70 0.69 13.41
N LEU A 74 4.96 0.87 12.10
CA LEU A 74 3.99 1.53 11.20
C LEU A 74 2.62 0.87 11.21
N PHE A 75 2.56 -0.47 11.15
CA PHE A 75 1.29 -1.20 11.23
C PHE A 75 0.57 -0.91 12.56
N TYR A 76 1.31 -0.93 13.68
CA TYR A 76 0.73 -0.71 15.01
C TYR A 76 0.18 0.70 15.14
N TRP A 77 0.88 1.70 14.62
CA TRP A 77 0.43 3.10 14.63
C TRP A 77 -0.87 3.30 13.87
N ILE A 78 -0.95 2.78 12.63
CA ILE A 78 -2.17 2.90 11.82
C ILE A 78 -3.34 2.19 12.51
N THR A 79 -3.11 0.99 13.04
CA THR A 79 -4.14 0.20 13.74
C THR A 79 -4.59 0.88 15.04
N ALA A 80 -3.66 1.41 15.84
CA ALA A 80 -3.97 2.12 17.08
C ALA A 80 -4.75 3.41 16.83
N LEU A 81 -4.37 4.19 15.81
CA LEU A 81 -5.12 5.37 15.37
C LEU A 81 -6.52 5.00 14.89
N SER A 82 -6.67 3.89 14.16
CA SER A 82 -7.98 3.41 13.75
C SER A 82 -8.87 3.07 14.95
N MET A 83 -8.34 2.36 15.94
CA MET A 83 -9.07 2.07 17.18
C MET A 83 -9.39 3.34 17.98
N GLN A 84 -8.52 4.35 17.95
CA GLN A 84 -8.77 5.63 18.60
C GLN A 84 -9.97 6.36 17.98
N VAL A 85 -10.10 6.32 16.65
CA VAL A 85 -11.16 7.03 15.91
C VAL A 85 -12.48 6.25 15.89
N PHE A 86 -12.43 4.94 15.69
CA PHE A 86 -13.61 4.09 15.44
C PHE A 86 -13.97 3.16 16.61
N GLY A 87 -13.25 3.26 17.73
CA GLY A 87 -13.40 2.39 18.88
C GLY A 87 -12.62 1.07 18.75
N VAL A 88 -12.43 0.40 19.88
CA VAL A 88 -11.74 -0.89 19.95
C VAL A 88 -12.70 -2.01 19.53
N ASN A 89 -12.59 -2.42 18.28
CA ASN A 89 -13.36 -3.53 17.70
C ASN A 89 -12.59 -4.16 16.52
N GLU A 90 -13.09 -5.30 16.04
CA GLU A 90 -12.51 -6.09 14.95
C GLU A 90 -12.41 -5.31 13.62
N TRP A 91 -13.37 -4.42 13.37
CA TRP A 91 -13.44 -3.61 12.16
C TRP A 91 -12.29 -2.59 12.13
N ALA A 92 -12.10 -1.84 13.22
CA ALA A 92 -10.99 -0.90 13.38
C ALA A 92 -9.63 -1.62 13.40
N ALA A 93 -9.56 -2.81 14.02
CA ALA A 93 -8.34 -3.61 14.09
C ALA A 93 -7.78 -4.02 12.72
N ARG A 94 -8.65 -4.17 11.71
CA ARG A 94 -8.28 -4.57 10.33
C ARG A 94 -8.06 -3.38 9.40
N MET A 95 -8.29 -2.16 9.87
CA MET A 95 -8.30 -0.99 9.00
C MET A 95 -6.94 -0.71 8.36
N SER A 96 -5.84 -1.01 9.04
CA SER A 96 -4.50 -0.90 8.45
C SER A 96 -4.36 -1.76 7.17
N SER A 97 -4.84 -3.01 7.22
CA SER A 97 -4.84 -3.92 6.05
C SER A 97 -5.80 -3.45 4.96
N VAL A 98 -7.01 -3.03 5.32
CA VAL A 98 -8.03 -2.53 4.39
C VAL A 98 -7.54 -1.29 3.64
N LEU A 99 -7.00 -0.31 4.37
CA LEU A 99 -6.46 0.93 3.79
C LEU A 99 -5.29 0.63 2.86
N SER A 100 -4.42 -0.30 3.25
CA SER A 100 -3.27 -0.72 2.45
C SER A 100 -3.69 -1.40 1.14
N ALA A 101 -4.64 -2.34 1.19
CA ALA A 101 -5.20 -2.98 0.00
C ALA A 101 -5.92 -1.98 -0.92
N THR A 102 -6.72 -1.09 -0.33
CA THR A 102 -7.39 0.01 -1.04
C THR A 102 -6.39 0.91 -1.76
N PHE A 103 -5.30 1.27 -1.08
CA PHE A 103 -4.24 2.10 -1.64
C PHE A 103 -3.54 1.43 -2.82
N ILE A 104 -3.26 0.12 -2.75
CA ILE A 104 -2.70 -0.66 -3.87
C ILE A 104 -3.62 -0.57 -5.09
N VAL A 105 -4.92 -0.84 -4.94
CA VAL A 105 -5.89 -0.83 -6.05
C VAL A 105 -6.01 0.57 -6.66
N GLY A 106 -6.16 1.60 -5.83
CA GLY A 106 -6.26 2.99 -6.29
C GLY A 106 -4.99 3.45 -7.03
N LEU A 107 -3.82 3.09 -6.50
CA LEU A 107 -2.55 3.45 -7.12
C LEU A 107 -2.31 2.70 -8.44
N ALA A 108 -2.66 1.41 -8.50
CA ALA A 108 -2.61 0.62 -9.72
C ALA A 108 -3.55 1.20 -10.79
N PHE A 109 -4.77 1.59 -10.41
CA PHE A 109 -5.71 2.25 -11.31
C PHE A 109 -5.13 3.54 -11.88
N TRP A 110 -4.62 4.43 -11.01
CA TRP A 110 -4.01 5.69 -11.43
C TRP A 110 -2.87 5.48 -12.43
N PHE A 111 -1.96 4.55 -12.12
CA PHE A 111 -0.82 4.24 -12.95
C PHE A 111 -1.24 3.66 -14.31
N LEU A 112 -2.07 2.62 -14.30
CA LEU A 112 -2.51 1.96 -15.53
C LEU A 112 -3.36 2.87 -16.40
N LYS A 113 -4.19 3.74 -15.82
CA LYS A 113 -4.98 4.72 -16.59
C LYS A 113 -4.05 5.60 -17.43
N LYS A 114 -2.93 6.04 -16.84
CA LYS A 114 -1.96 6.91 -17.50
C LYS A 114 -1.11 6.19 -18.56
N GLN A 115 -0.85 4.89 -18.38
CA GLN A 115 0.08 4.14 -19.23
C GLN A 115 -0.61 3.31 -20.30
N MET A 116 -1.80 2.78 -20.02
CA MET A 116 -2.51 1.78 -20.83
C MET A 116 -3.95 2.20 -21.17
N GLY A 117 -4.40 3.33 -20.64
CA GLY A 117 -5.75 3.85 -20.85
C GLY A 117 -6.78 3.34 -19.83
N GLN A 118 -7.94 3.98 -19.86
CA GLN A 118 -8.96 3.85 -18.82
C GLN A 118 -9.59 2.45 -18.73
N ARG A 119 -9.88 1.81 -19.86
CA ARG A 119 -10.51 0.48 -19.87
C ARG A 119 -9.64 -0.56 -19.17
N VAL A 120 -8.34 -0.58 -19.48
CA VAL A 120 -7.37 -1.49 -18.85
C VAL A 120 -7.28 -1.22 -17.36
N ALA A 121 -7.26 0.05 -16.95
CA ALA A 121 -7.22 0.43 -15.54
C ALA A 121 -8.44 -0.05 -14.76
N ILE A 122 -9.65 0.10 -15.32
CA ILE A 122 -10.90 -0.36 -14.69
C ILE A 122 -10.89 -1.87 -14.51
N PHE A 123 -10.55 -2.62 -15.57
CA PHE A 123 -10.49 -4.09 -15.48
C PHE A 123 -9.43 -4.55 -14.47
N ALA A 124 -8.25 -3.95 -14.48
CA ALA A 124 -7.20 -4.28 -13.52
C ALA A 124 -7.63 -3.99 -12.07
N ALA A 125 -8.27 -2.84 -11.82
CA ALA A 125 -8.77 -2.49 -10.49
C ALA A 125 -9.85 -3.47 -10.01
N LEU A 126 -10.80 -3.83 -10.87
CA LEU A 126 -11.86 -4.81 -10.56
C LEU A 126 -11.27 -6.18 -10.26
N ILE A 127 -10.35 -6.66 -11.10
CA ILE A 127 -9.67 -7.94 -10.89
C ILE A 127 -8.93 -7.91 -9.55
N LEU A 128 -8.12 -6.88 -9.28
CA LEU A 128 -7.36 -6.78 -8.03
C LEU A 128 -8.28 -6.69 -6.80
N ALA A 129 -9.33 -5.87 -6.83
CA ALA A 129 -10.24 -5.69 -5.70
C ALA A 129 -11.06 -6.95 -5.38
N THR A 130 -11.26 -7.83 -6.36
CA THR A 130 -12.02 -9.09 -6.20
C THR A 130 -11.14 -10.32 -6.10
N GLN A 131 -9.83 -10.17 -6.25
CA GLN A 131 -8.87 -11.26 -6.21
C GLN A 131 -8.84 -11.89 -4.80
N PRO A 132 -9.05 -13.21 -4.64
CA PRO A 132 -9.22 -13.82 -3.32
C PRO A 132 -8.08 -13.58 -2.33
N PHE A 133 -6.83 -13.50 -2.81
CA PHE A 133 -5.68 -13.27 -1.95
C PHE A 133 -5.62 -11.83 -1.44
N LEU A 134 -5.81 -10.83 -2.31
CA LEU A 134 -5.88 -9.43 -1.90
C LEU A 134 -7.07 -9.19 -0.97
N PHE A 135 -8.23 -9.74 -1.29
CA PHE A 135 -9.41 -9.66 -0.42
C PHE A 135 -9.11 -10.30 0.95
N GLY A 136 -8.67 -11.56 0.97
CA GLY A 136 -8.39 -12.28 2.22
C GLY A 136 -7.34 -11.58 3.08
N ALA A 137 -6.27 -11.06 2.46
CA ALA A 137 -5.24 -10.33 3.17
C ALA A 137 -5.69 -8.92 3.63
N ALA A 138 -6.63 -8.28 2.93
CA ALA A 138 -7.29 -7.07 3.44
C ALA A 138 -8.15 -7.35 4.68
N GLN A 139 -8.74 -8.56 4.77
CA GLN A 139 -9.51 -9.00 5.93
C GLN A 139 -8.65 -9.53 7.09
N TYR A 140 -7.32 -9.52 6.98
CA TYR A 140 -6.42 -10.12 7.96
C TYR A 140 -5.50 -9.06 8.58
N ALA A 141 -5.64 -8.82 9.88
CA ALA A 141 -4.87 -7.80 10.62
C ALA A 141 -3.43 -8.25 10.88
N ASN A 142 -2.56 -8.13 9.87
CA ASN A 142 -1.13 -8.34 9.99
C ASN A 142 -0.34 -7.31 9.17
N LEU A 143 0.99 -7.36 9.24
CA LEU A 143 1.86 -6.37 8.60
C LEU A 143 2.00 -6.55 7.08
N ASP A 144 1.51 -7.67 6.51
CA ASP A 144 1.83 -8.07 5.13
C ASP A 144 1.21 -7.13 4.12
N MET A 145 -0.05 -6.76 4.32
CA MET A 145 -0.73 -5.86 3.41
C MET A 145 -0.14 -4.45 3.47
N THR A 146 0.24 -3.99 4.66
CA THR A 146 0.92 -2.69 4.83
C THR A 146 2.24 -2.64 4.08
N VAL A 147 3.13 -3.63 4.27
CA VAL A 147 4.40 -3.64 3.53
C VAL A 147 4.18 -3.84 2.03
N ALA A 148 3.21 -4.65 1.61
CA ALA A 148 2.86 -4.84 0.21
C ALA A 148 2.43 -3.52 -0.44
N ALA A 149 1.67 -2.69 0.28
CA ALA A 149 1.25 -1.37 -0.17
C ALA A 149 2.43 -0.42 -0.33
N MET A 150 3.36 -0.40 0.64
CA MET A 150 4.56 0.45 0.58
C MET A 150 5.51 0.01 -0.55
N ILE A 151 5.71 -1.30 -0.75
CA ILE A 151 6.50 -1.84 -1.86
C ILE A 151 5.86 -1.49 -3.20
N SER A 152 4.55 -1.73 -3.34
CA SER A 152 3.80 -1.42 -4.56
C SER A 152 3.90 0.06 -4.91
N ALA A 153 3.78 0.93 -3.91
CA ALA A 153 3.92 2.37 -4.11
C ALA A 153 5.32 2.78 -4.51
N THR A 154 6.34 2.24 -3.84
CA THR A 154 7.74 2.47 -4.20
C THR A 154 8.00 2.10 -5.67
N VAL A 155 7.60 0.90 -6.09
CA VAL A 155 7.80 0.41 -7.47
C VAL A 155 7.03 1.26 -8.48
N ILE A 156 5.73 1.49 -8.25
CA ILE A 156 4.87 2.22 -9.20
C ILE A 156 5.33 3.67 -9.35
N LEU A 157 5.64 4.36 -8.25
CA LEU A 157 6.08 5.75 -8.29
C LEU A 157 7.48 5.88 -8.90
N ALA A 158 8.40 4.97 -8.59
CA ALA A 158 9.71 4.94 -9.23
C ALA A 158 9.61 4.67 -10.73
N ALA A 159 8.81 3.68 -11.15
CA ALA A 159 8.57 3.40 -12.56
C ALA A 159 7.97 4.61 -13.28
N GLN A 160 6.97 5.26 -12.68
CA GLN A 160 6.37 6.46 -13.22
C GLN A 160 7.36 7.63 -13.31
N ALA A 161 8.22 7.80 -12.31
CA ALA A 161 9.29 8.79 -12.33
C ALA A 161 10.28 8.52 -13.48
N LEU A 162 10.71 7.27 -13.65
CA LEU A 162 11.64 6.90 -14.72
C LEU A 162 11.02 7.04 -16.11
N PHE A 163 9.74 6.69 -16.30
CA PHE A 163 9.03 6.97 -17.56
C PHE A 163 8.88 8.46 -17.86
N ARG A 164 8.81 9.31 -16.83
CA ARG A 164 8.87 10.77 -17.02
C ARG A 164 10.27 11.23 -17.38
N ALA A 165 11.28 10.68 -16.72
CA ALA A 165 12.68 10.98 -16.98
C ALA A 165 13.10 10.62 -18.42
N GLU A 166 12.59 9.51 -18.97
CA GLU A 166 12.77 9.11 -20.38
C GLU A 166 12.13 10.12 -21.35
N ARG A 167 11.02 10.75 -20.96
CA ARG A 167 10.31 11.77 -21.76
C ARG A 167 10.85 13.19 -21.56
N GLY A 168 11.88 13.38 -20.73
CA GLY A 168 12.39 14.71 -20.36
C GLY A 168 11.45 15.51 -19.43
N GLU A 169 10.43 14.87 -18.86
CA GLU A 169 9.50 15.50 -17.91
C GLU A 169 10.07 15.55 -16.48
N SER A 170 9.50 16.41 -15.64
CA SER A 170 9.82 16.46 -14.21
C SER A 170 9.47 15.14 -13.50
N TYR A 171 10.51 14.46 -12.98
CA TYR A 171 10.40 13.16 -12.31
C TYR A 171 10.78 13.18 -10.83
N ARG A 172 11.51 14.20 -10.39
CA ARG A 172 12.17 14.24 -9.07
C ARG A 172 11.20 14.16 -7.89
N ALA A 173 10.02 14.79 -7.99
CA ALA A 173 9.01 14.72 -6.94
C ALA A 173 8.43 13.31 -6.77
N LEU A 174 8.17 12.60 -7.88
CA LEU A 174 7.70 11.21 -7.82
C LEU A 174 8.79 10.28 -7.30
N LEU A 175 10.05 10.54 -7.64
CA LEU A 175 11.17 9.79 -7.09
C LEU A 175 11.31 10.02 -5.57
N ALA A 176 11.19 11.25 -5.10
CA ALA A 176 11.19 11.56 -3.67
C ALA A 176 10.04 10.86 -2.93
N LEU A 177 8.83 10.85 -3.50
CA LEU A 177 7.71 10.07 -2.95
C LEU A 177 8.01 8.57 -2.92
N ALA A 178 8.61 8.01 -3.96
CA ALA A 178 9.00 6.59 -3.98
C ALA A 178 9.97 6.25 -2.84
N TYR A 179 10.95 7.12 -2.57
CA TYR A 179 11.86 6.96 -1.43
C TYR A 179 11.14 7.10 -0.08
N GLY A 180 10.18 8.02 0.05
CA GLY A 180 9.33 8.11 1.25
C GLY A 180 8.53 6.83 1.50
N PHE A 181 7.95 6.23 0.45
CA PHE A 181 7.28 4.94 0.57
C PHE A 181 8.25 3.79 0.87
N ALA A 182 9.50 3.84 0.39
CA ALA A 182 10.52 2.86 0.77
C ALA A 182 10.87 2.96 2.26
N ALA A 183 10.95 4.17 2.82
CA ALA A 183 11.16 4.39 4.26
C ALA A 183 9.98 3.87 5.08
N LEU A 184 8.75 4.14 4.64
CA LEU A 184 7.55 3.55 5.27
C LEU A 184 7.52 2.02 5.13
N GLY A 185 8.00 1.46 4.01
CA GLY A 185 8.17 0.02 3.82
C GLY A 185 9.15 -0.58 4.84
N PHE A 186 10.27 0.10 5.07
CA PHE A 186 11.21 -0.24 6.13
C PHE A 186 10.56 -0.17 7.51
N LEU A 187 9.79 0.89 7.79
CA LEU A 187 9.04 1.07 9.03
C LEU A 187 7.84 0.14 9.19
N SER A 188 7.49 -0.64 8.17
CA SER A 188 6.45 -1.67 8.25
C SER A 188 7.01 -3.04 8.60
N LYS A 189 8.05 -3.49 7.88
CA LYS A 189 8.56 -4.87 8.02
C LYS A 189 10.09 -5.01 7.87
N GLY A 190 10.82 -3.91 8.03
CA GLY A 190 12.28 -3.87 7.95
C GLY A 190 12.80 -3.93 6.52
N LEU A 191 13.99 -4.53 6.33
CA LEU A 191 14.75 -4.48 5.08
C LEU A 191 14.00 -4.98 3.84
N ILE A 192 13.00 -5.86 4.00
CA ILE A 192 12.19 -6.35 2.88
C ILE A 192 11.47 -5.21 2.12
N GLY A 193 11.09 -4.13 2.83
CA GLY A 193 10.46 -2.94 2.25
C GLY A 193 11.38 -2.12 1.35
N ILE A 194 12.70 -2.38 1.36
CA ILE A 194 13.70 -1.71 0.54
C ILE A 194 14.28 -2.67 -0.49
N VAL A 195 14.70 -3.86 -0.04
CA VAL A 195 15.42 -4.83 -0.86
C VAL A 195 14.56 -5.31 -2.03
N LEU A 196 13.28 -5.61 -1.80
CA LEU A 196 12.40 -6.06 -2.89
C LEU A 196 12.13 -4.98 -3.94
N PRO A 197 11.61 -3.77 -3.58
CA PRO A 197 11.37 -2.76 -4.60
C PRO A 197 12.66 -2.29 -5.28
N GLY A 198 13.76 -2.15 -4.52
CA GLY A 198 15.06 -1.81 -5.07
C GLY A 198 15.57 -2.86 -6.06
N GLY A 199 15.47 -4.14 -5.70
CA GLY A 199 15.82 -5.26 -6.58
C GLY A 199 14.98 -5.30 -7.85
N ILE A 200 13.65 -5.13 -7.74
CA ILE A 200 12.73 -5.08 -8.88
C ILE A 200 13.16 -3.98 -9.86
N ILE A 201 13.39 -2.77 -9.37
CA ILE A 201 13.78 -1.62 -10.21
C ILE A 201 15.17 -1.85 -10.81
N PHE A 202 16.12 -2.35 -10.01
CA PHE A 202 17.48 -2.61 -10.45
C PHE A 202 17.52 -3.64 -11.60
N PHE A 203 16.94 -4.83 -11.39
CA PHE A 203 16.94 -5.89 -12.41
C PHE A 203 16.12 -5.49 -13.64
N TRP A 204 15.03 -4.75 -13.47
CA TRP A 204 14.28 -4.21 -14.60
C TRP A 204 15.13 -3.26 -15.47
N LEU A 205 15.86 -2.32 -14.87
CA LEU A 205 16.71 -1.37 -15.60
C LEU A 205 17.92 -2.03 -16.25
N VAL A 206 18.56 -2.97 -15.55
CA VAL A 206 19.65 -3.78 -16.10
C VAL A 206 19.17 -4.60 -17.29
N GLY A 207 18.01 -5.26 -17.16
CA GLY A 207 17.38 -6.00 -18.26
C GLY A 207 17.05 -5.13 -19.47
N ARG A 208 16.64 -3.87 -19.24
CA ARG A 208 16.41 -2.87 -20.31
C ARG A 208 17.69 -2.20 -20.82
N ARG A 209 18.86 -2.51 -20.27
CA ARG A 209 20.15 -1.84 -20.55
C ARG A 209 20.10 -0.32 -20.39
N ARG A 210 19.27 0.18 -19.46
CA ARG A 210 19.07 1.61 -19.17
C ARG A 210 19.92 2.08 -17.98
N PHE A 211 21.24 1.98 -18.12
CA PHE A 211 22.19 2.35 -17.06
C PHE A 211 22.20 3.86 -16.76
N ASP A 212 21.79 4.68 -17.72
CA ASP A 212 21.61 6.12 -17.55
C ASP A 212 20.50 6.43 -16.52
N LEU A 213 19.38 5.71 -16.58
CA LEU A 213 18.28 5.84 -15.63
C LEU A 213 18.65 5.29 -14.25
N LEU A 214 19.49 4.25 -14.20
CA LEU A 214 19.98 3.71 -12.93
C LEU A 214 20.74 4.78 -12.13
N ARG A 215 21.57 5.60 -12.81
CA ARG A 215 22.26 6.74 -12.17
C ARG A 215 21.28 7.80 -11.66
N ARG A 216 20.15 8.00 -12.34
CA ARG A 216 19.12 8.98 -11.93
C ARG A 216 18.37 8.57 -10.67
N LEU A 217 18.42 7.31 -10.25
CA LEU A 217 17.87 6.88 -8.96
C LEU A 217 18.63 7.46 -7.78
N PHE A 218 19.93 7.74 -7.94
CA PHE A 218 20.79 8.31 -6.90
C PHE A 218 20.63 9.83 -6.82
N TYR A 219 19.44 10.28 -6.44
CA TYR A 219 19.13 11.69 -6.23
C TYR A 219 19.18 12.01 -4.73
N TRP A 220 20.17 12.80 -4.31
CA TRP A 220 20.44 13.10 -2.89
C TRP A 220 19.21 13.59 -2.10
N PRO A 221 18.35 14.51 -2.60
CA PRO A 221 17.17 14.91 -1.86
C PRO A 221 16.16 13.78 -1.66
N ALA A 222 16.04 12.82 -2.58
CA ALA A 222 15.17 11.65 -2.37
C ALA A 222 15.77 10.70 -1.32
N ILE A 223 17.09 10.54 -1.29
CA ILE A 223 17.78 9.80 -0.22
C ILE A 223 17.56 10.50 1.13
N GLY A 224 17.62 11.84 1.16
CA GLY A 224 17.30 12.63 2.34
C GLY A 224 15.88 12.40 2.86
N VAL A 225 14.88 12.29 1.98
CA VAL A 225 13.50 11.94 2.36
C VAL A 225 13.40 10.55 2.97
N PHE A 226 14.22 9.59 2.52
CA PHE A 226 14.23 8.25 3.11
C PHE A 226 14.86 8.20 4.52
N LEU A 227 15.83 9.08 4.78
CA LEU A 227 16.57 9.14 6.05
C LEU A 227 15.90 10.04 7.10
N ALA A 228 14.90 10.83 6.72
CA ALA A 228 14.15 11.74 7.59
C ALA A 228 13.01 11.00 8.31
#